data_AF-A0A7J7IQG3-F1
#
_entry.id   AF-A0A7J7IQG3-F1
#
_cell.length_a   1.000
_cell.length_b   1.000
_cell.length_c   1.000
_cell.angle_alpha   90.00
_cell.angle_beta   90.00
_cell.angle_gamma   90.00
#
_symmetry.space_group_name_H-M   'P 1'
#
loop_
_entity.id
_entity.type
_entity.pdbx_description
1 polymer ?
#
loop_
_entity_poly.entity_id
_entity_poly.type
_entity_poly.pdbx_seq_one_letter_code
_entity_poly.pdbx_strand_id
1 'polypeptide(L)'
;MPHLRAILAFAHPTLGVVAGDRAPAAALSTKRTGPTYSARQWLVKVGGAFSLRRQTENINESRNLRQNVGRKPLSMAEGDPVVVLCPGQGAQTVGQGRAWYDTSSAARGLIQRADRYLGRARLPNGQSLIDIMFNGPKHVLDRTDVAQPAIFVTSLACWAGLEQFELAPGMRSPPSYTAATAGLSLGEYTALVLAGALDFEAALELVTIRGDAMQQAADSTEGTMVALLGAS
;
A
#
# COMPACT_ATOMS: atom_id res chain seq x y z
N MET A 1 -7.90 -6.04 28.43
CA MET A 1 -7.76 -4.93 27.45
C MET A 1 -7.56 -5.58 26.09
N PRO A 2 -8.44 -5.38 25.10
CA PRO A 2 -8.22 -5.97 23.78
C PRO A 2 -6.95 -5.34 23.18
N HIS A 3 -6.08 -6.19 22.65
CA HIS A 3 -4.80 -5.77 22.07
C HIS A 3 -5.06 -5.06 20.73
N LEU A 4 -4.92 -3.73 20.70
CA LEU A 4 -4.95 -2.96 19.46
C LEU A 4 -3.76 -3.38 18.59
N ARG A 5 -4.01 -3.81 17.34
CA ARG A 5 -2.96 -4.23 16.40
C ARG A 5 -2.88 -3.22 15.26
N ALA A 6 -1.77 -2.49 15.17
CA ALA A 6 -1.52 -1.52 14.11
C ALA A 6 -0.84 -2.22 12.92
N ILE A 7 -1.57 -2.45 11.84
CA ILE A 7 -0.98 -2.94 10.58
C ILE A 7 -1.80 -2.37 9.43
N LEU A 8 -1.25 -1.35 8.77
CA LEU A 8 -1.26 -1.15 7.31
C LEU A 8 -0.60 0.21 7.02
N ALA A 9 0.57 0.19 6.39
CA ALA A 9 1.22 1.36 5.81
C ALA A 9 1.38 1.11 4.32
N PHE A 10 0.72 1.89 3.47
CA PHE A 10 0.74 1.69 2.01
C PHE A 10 1.54 2.76 1.29
N ALA A 11 2.73 2.40 0.83
CA ALA A 11 3.44 3.17 -0.19
C ALA A 11 4.56 2.39 -0.90
N HIS A 12 4.44 1.05 -1.03
CA HIS A 12 5.44 0.27 -1.75
C HIS A 12 4.84 -0.44 -2.97
N PRO A 13 5.43 -0.33 -4.17
CA PRO A 13 4.89 -0.87 -5.43
C PRO A 13 4.80 -2.40 -5.52
N THR A 14 5.29 -3.15 -4.52
CA THR A 14 5.37 -4.63 -4.55
C THR A 14 4.53 -5.36 -3.51
N LEU A 15 3.83 -4.67 -2.60
CA LEU A 15 2.99 -5.34 -1.59
C LEU A 15 1.56 -5.52 -2.12
N GLY A 16 1.43 -6.35 -3.16
CA GLY A 16 0.17 -7.02 -3.49
C GLY A 16 0.09 -8.31 -2.67
N VAL A 17 -0.67 -8.31 -1.57
CA VAL A 17 -0.99 -9.55 -0.84
C VAL A 17 -2.22 -10.16 -1.49
N VAL A 18 -2.04 -11.27 -2.22
CA VAL A 18 -3.14 -12.20 -2.52
C VAL A 18 -2.94 -13.41 -1.62
N ALA A 19 -3.72 -13.46 -0.54
CA ALA A 19 -3.81 -14.64 0.32
C ALA A 19 -4.72 -15.66 -0.36
N GLY A 20 -4.18 -16.81 -0.72
CA GLY A 20 -4.95 -17.97 -1.18
C GLY A 20 -4.51 -19.21 -0.43
N ASP A 21 -5.36 -19.68 0.48
CA ASP A 21 -5.26 -21.03 1.06
C ASP A 21 -6.34 -21.90 0.41
N ARG A 22 -5.91 -22.93 -0.33
CA ARG A 22 -6.30 -24.36 -0.17
C ARG A 22 -6.12 -25.18 -1.45
N ALA A 23 -5.42 -26.30 -1.31
CA ALA A 23 -5.94 -27.64 -1.63
C ALA A 23 -5.14 -28.69 -0.82
N PRO A 24 -5.75 -29.80 -0.35
CA PRO A 24 -5.11 -30.72 0.58
C PRO A 24 -4.08 -31.57 -0.16
N ALA A 25 -2.83 -31.57 0.32
CA ALA A 25 -1.86 -32.56 -0.14
C ALA A 25 -2.19 -33.89 0.52
N ALA A 26 -2.64 -34.86 -0.28
CA ALA A 26 -2.75 -36.25 0.12
C ALA A 26 -1.41 -36.73 0.70
N ALA A 27 -1.44 -37.21 1.94
CA ALA A 27 -0.29 -37.79 2.60
C ALA A 27 0.10 -39.10 1.91
N LEU A 28 1.18 -39.08 1.13
CA LEU A 28 1.91 -40.29 0.76
C LEU A 28 3.10 -40.45 1.70
N SER A 29 2.88 -41.27 2.72
CA SER A 29 3.89 -41.81 3.61
C SER A 29 4.90 -42.65 2.81
N THR A 30 6.15 -42.18 2.74
CA THR A 30 7.30 -43.08 2.62
C THR A 30 8.39 -42.59 3.56
N LYS A 31 8.81 -43.47 4.49
CA LYS A 31 9.93 -43.23 5.39
C LYS A 31 11.22 -43.08 4.56
N ARG A 32 11.71 -41.86 4.38
CA ARG A 32 13.08 -41.57 3.95
C ARG A 32 13.64 -40.41 4.76
N THR A 33 14.76 -40.67 5.45
CA THR A 33 15.58 -39.67 6.15
C THR A 33 16.41 -38.88 5.14
N GLY A 34 15.76 -37.97 4.41
CA GLY A 34 16.39 -36.98 3.53
C GLY A 34 15.79 -35.60 3.79
N PRO A 35 16.42 -34.51 3.29
CA PRO A 35 15.88 -33.16 3.45
C PRO A 35 14.44 -33.11 2.92
N THR A 36 13.51 -32.69 3.78
CA THR A 36 12.13 -32.43 3.39
C THR A 36 12.10 -31.11 2.63
N TYR A 37 11.43 -31.09 1.47
CA TYR A 37 11.23 -29.90 0.66
C TYR A 37 9.73 -29.59 0.65
N SER A 38 9.38 -28.32 0.91
CA SER A 38 8.02 -27.82 0.68
C SER A 38 8.00 -27.13 -0.67
N ALA A 39 7.17 -27.62 -1.60
CA ALA A 39 6.94 -26.91 -2.85
C ALA A 39 5.91 -25.81 -2.60
N ARG A 40 6.33 -24.55 -2.68
CA ARG A 40 5.42 -23.40 -2.77
C ARG A 40 5.32 -22.98 -4.22
N GLN A 41 4.09 -22.85 -4.72
CA GLN A 41 3.81 -22.34 -6.06
C GLN A 41 3.47 -20.87 -5.94
N TRP A 42 4.14 -20.05 -6.75
CA TRP A 42 3.82 -18.63 -6.89
C TRP A 42 3.62 -18.35 -8.37
N LEU A 43 2.58 -17.58 -8.68
CA LEU A 43 2.38 -17.00 -10.00
C LEU A 43 3.20 -15.72 -10.09
N VAL A 44 4.26 -15.75 -10.92
CA VAL A 44 5.09 -14.58 -11.16
C VAL A 44 4.81 -14.07 -12.57
N LYS A 45 4.40 -12.81 -12.68
CA LYS A 45 4.20 -12.12 -13.96
C LYS A 45 5.52 -11.46 -14.38
N VAL A 46 6.08 -11.90 -15.50
CA VAL A 46 7.27 -11.28 -16.12
C VAL A 46 6.93 -10.99 -17.58
N GLY A 47 6.96 -9.72 -17.99
CA GLY A 47 6.82 -9.33 -19.40
C GLY A 47 5.52 -9.78 -20.07
N GLY A 48 4.36 -9.52 -19.46
CA GLY A 48 3.05 -9.82 -20.05
C GLY A 48 2.60 -11.28 -20.00
N ALA A 49 3.49 -12.23 -19.71
CA ALA A 49 3.16 -13.64 -19.53
C ALA A 49 3.26 -14.08 -18.06
N PHE A 50 2.36 -14.99 -17.67
CA PHE A 50 2.41 -15.67 -16.37
C PHE A 50 3.28 -16.92 -16.50
N SER A 51 4.30 -17.04 -15.64
CA SER A 51 5.13 -18.24 -15.57
C SER A 51 5.06 -18.86 -14.17
N LEU A 52 4.83 -20.17 -14.13
CA LEU A 52 4.89 -20.97 -12.90
C LEU A 52 6.36 -21.24 -12.57
N ARG A 53 6.90 -20.57 -11.56
CA ARG A 53 8.20 -20.95 -10.98
C ARG A 53 7.98 -21.83 -9.75
N ARG A 54 8.63 -22.99 -9.76
CA ARG A 54 8.82 -23.82 -8.57
C ARG A 54 10.19 -23.49 -7.99
N GLN A 55 10.21 -22.99 -6.76
CA GLN A 55 11.44 -22.91 -5.99
C GLN A 55 11.34 -23.95 -4.87
N THR A 56 12.28 -24.88 -4.86
CA THR A 56 12.45 -25.86 -3.78
C THR A 56 13.35 -25.23 -2.73
N GLU A 57 12.76 -24.76 -1.63
CA GLU A 57 13.53 -24.30 -0.47
C GLU A 57 13.89 -25.49 0.43
N ASN A 58 15.16 -25.54 0.85
CA ASN A 58 15.65 -26.53 1.77
C ASN A 58 15.22 -26.13 3.20
N ILE A 59 14.33 -26.93 3.81
CA ILE A 59 13.67 -26.60 5.08
C ILE A 59 14.65 -26.32 6.24
N ASN A 60 15.89 -26.81 6.14
CA ASN A 60 16.91 -26.61 7.17
C ASN A 60 17.49 -25.18 7.21
N GLU A 61 17.63 -24.49 6.08
CA GLU A 61 18.14 -23.10 6.06
C GLU A 61 17.09 -22.09 6.54
N SER A 62 15.82 -22.30 6.17
CA SER A 62 14.68 -21.48 6.61
C SER A 62 14.45 -21.56 8.13
N ARG A 63 14.97 -22.60 8.80
CA ARG A 63 14.87 -22.79 10.25
C ARG A 63 15.80 -21.87 11.02
N ASN A 64 17.01 -21.60 10.51
CA ASN A 64 17.98 -20.71 11.15
C ASN A 64 17.62 -19.22 10.97
N LEU A 65 17.04 -18.85 9.82
CA LEU A 65 16.51 -17.48 9.60
C LEU A 65 15.29 -17.16 10.48
N ARG A 66 14.50 -18.18 10.86
CA ARG A 66 13.36 -18.02 11.78
C ARG A 66 13.77 -17.93 13.25
N GLN A 67 14.98 -18.35 13.62
CA GLN A 67 15.42 -18.33 15.02
C GLN A 67 15.78 -16.92 15.52
N ASN A 68 16.10 -15.96 14.64
CA ASN A 68 16.35 -14.57 15.03
C ASN A 68 15.11 -13.66 14.99
N VAL A 69 13.93 -14.20 14.72
CA VAL A 69 12.66 -13.48 14.88
C VAL A 69 11.72 -14.39 15.65
N GLY A 70 11.87 -14.41 16.98
CA GLY A 70 11.06 -15.18 17.92
C GLY A 70 9.58 -14.79 18.01
N ARG A 71 8.97 -14.29 16.93
CA ARG A 71 7.53 -14.08 16.83
C ARG A 71 6.93 -15.20 15.99
N LYS A 72 6.10 -16.04 16.63
CA LYS A 72 5.11 -16.87 15.92
C LYS A 72 4.43 -16.00 14.85
N PRO A 73 4.17 -16.49 13.62
CA PRO A 73 3.34 -15.76 12.68
C PRO A 73 2.06 -15.35 13.39
N LEU A 74 1.77 -14.05 13.41
CA LEU A 74 0.60 -13.54 14.10
C LEU A 74 -0.63 -14.15 13.42
N SER A 75 -1.32 -15.05 14.13
CA SER A 75 -2.68 -15.46 13.80
C SER A 75 -3.55 -14.23 14.02
N MET A 76 -4.05 -13.63 12.95
CA MET A 76 -5.19 -12.71 13.05
C MET A 76 -6.41 -13.55 13.39
N ALA A 77 -7.01 -13.33 14.56
CA ALA A 77 -8.29 -13.92 14.85
C ALA A 77 -9.38 -13.13 14.10
N GLU A 78 -10.46 -13.81 13.73
CA GLU A 78 -11.64 -13.15 13.18
C GLU A 78 -12.15 -12.11 14.20
N GLY A 79 -12.16 -10.83 13.82
CA GLY A 79 -12.62 -9.72 14.67
C GLY A 79 -11.55 -8.95 15.44
N ASP A 80 -10.25 -9.22 15.22
CA ASP A 80 -9.20 -8.36 15.80
C ASP A 80 -9.28 -6.93 15.24
N PRO A 81 -9.31 -5.88 16.10
CA PRO A 81 -9.36 -4.50 15.65
C PRO A 81 -8.08 -4.11 14.90
N VAL A 82 -8.24 -3.47 13.75
CA VAL A 82 -7.13 -2.95 12.94
C VAL A 82 -7.05 -1.44 13.04
N VAL A 83 -5.82 -0.93 13.12
CA VAL A 83 -5.53 0.50 12.93
C VAL A 83 -4.87 0.72 11.57
N VAL A 84 -5.41 1.67 10.81
CA VAL A 84 -4.88 2.05 9.49
C VAL A 84 -3.95 3.25 9.64
N LEU A 85 -2.72 3.12 9.12
CA LEU A 85 -1.72 4.19 9.15
C LEU A 85 -1.48 4.74 7.76
N CYS A 86 -1.76 6.03 7.60
CA CYS A 86 -1.66 6.72 6.33
C CYS A 86 -0.31 7.45 6.23
N PRO A 87 0.52 7.14 5.22
CA PRO A 87 1.83 7.76 5.09
C PRO A 87 1.74 9.23 4.69
N GLY A 88 2.80 9.96 5.04
CA GLY A 88 2.99 11.35 4.64
C GLY A 88 3.81 11.50 3.35
N GLN A 89 4.25 12.73 3.10
CA GLN A 89 5.18 13.05 2.01
C GLN A 89 6.51 12.26 2.15
N GLY A 90 7.14 11.92 1.03
CA GLY A 90 8.31 11.04 0.95
C GLY A 90 7.96 9.59 0.59
N ALA A 91 6.67 9.25 0.65
CA ALA A 91 6.15 7.93 0.31
C ALA A 91 5.93 7.73 -1.21
N GLN A 92 6.01 8.79 -2.01
CA GLN A 92 5.74 8.74 -3.43
C GLN A 92 6.79 7.94 -4.22
N THR A 93 6.32 7.11 -5.15
CA THR A 93 7.17 6.32 -6.06
C THR A 93 6.58 6.24 -7.45
N VAL A 94 7.42 6.24 -8.49
CA VAL A 94 6.95 6.01 -9.86
C VAL A 94 6.43 4.58 -9.98
N GLY A 95 5.25 4.43 -10.57
CA GLY A 95 4.51 3.18 -10.64
C GLY A 95 3.52 2.96 -9.50
N GLN A 96 3.42 3.90 -8.54
CA GLN A 96 2.48 3.81 -7.44
C GLN A 96 1.03 3.71 -7.93
N GLY A 97 0.21 2.90 -7.26
CA GLY A 97 -1.20 2.71 -7.60
C GLY A 97 -1.46 1.88 -8.87
N ARG A 98 -0.47 1.63 -9.74
CA ARG A 98 -0.68 0.90 -11.01
C ARG A 98 -1.21 -0.52 -10.81
N ALA A 99 -0.62 -1.28 -9.89
CA ALA A 99 -1.07 -2.64 -9.61
C ALA A 99 -2.54 -2.68 -9.16
N TRP A 100 -2.95 -1.73 -8.32
CA TRP A 100 -4.34 -1.58 -7.88
C TRP A 100 -5.25 -1.12 -9.01
N TYR A 101 -4.81 -0.16 -9.82
CA TYR A 101 -5.55 0.31 -11.00
C TYR A 101 -5.81 -0.81 -12.02
N ASP A 102 -4.86 -1.71 -12.22
CA ASP A 102 -4.97 -2.80 -13.19
C ASP A 102 -5.88 -3.92 -12.68
N THR A 103 -5.93 -4.14 -11.37
CA THR A 103 -6.60 -5.31 -10.77
C THR A 103 -7.97 -4.98 -10.17
N SER A 104 -8.12 -3.85 -9.48
CA SER A 104 -9.35 -3.45 -8.79
C SER A 104 -10.13 -2.39 -9.59
N SER A 105 -11.39 -2.68 -9.89
CA SER A 105 -12.30 -1.71 -10.51
C SER A 105 -12.62 -0.53 -9.58
N ALA A 106 -12.68 -0.75 -8.26
CA ALA A 106 -12.89 0.29 -7.26
C ALA A 106 -11.69 1.26 -7.22
N ALA A 107 -10.48 0.72 -7.09
CA ALA A 107 -9.24 1.51 -7.13
C ALA A 107 -9.10 2.28 -8.45
N ARG A 108 -9.37 1.62 -9.58
CA ARG A 108 -9.37 2.25 -10.91
C ARG A 108 -10.36 3.42 -10.97
N GLY A 109 -11.58 3.22 -10.51
CA GLY A 109 -12.62 4.26 -10.50
C GLY A 109 -12.21 5.46 -9.66
N LEU A 110 -11.63 5.23 -8.49
CA LEU A 110 -11.13 6.29 -7.61
C LEU A 110 -10.00 7.10 -8.24
N ILE A 111 -8.99 6.42 -8.79
CA ILE A 111 -7.86 7.08 -9.45
C ILE A 111 -8.34 7.90 -10.66
N GLN A 112 -9.23 7.36 -11.49
CA GLN A 112 -9.77 8.08 -12.64
C GLN A 112 -10.65 9.27 -12.22
N ARG A 113 -11.38 9.15 -11.11
CA ARG A 113 -12.17 10.26 -10.55
C ARG A 113 -11.25 11.38 -10.09
N ALA A 114 -10.16 11.07 -9.38
CA ALA A 114 -9.17 12.05 -8.97
C ALA A 114 -8.55 12.78 -10.17
N ASP A 115 -8.13 12.02 -11.19
CA ASP A 115 -7.51 12.55 -12.40
C ASP A 115 -8.43 13.52 -13.16
N ARG A 116 -9.73 13.18 -13.25
CA ARG A 116 -10.75 14.07 -13.82
C ARG A 116 -10.99 15.32 -12.97
N TYR A 117 -11.03 15.16 -11.65
CA TYR A 117 -11.30 16.26 -10.73
C TYR A 117 -10.19 17.32 -10.77
N LEU A 118 -8.92 16.90 -10.71
CA LEU A 118 -7.79 17.83 -10.80
C LEU A 118 -7.68 18.46 -12.19
N GLY A 119 -7.96 17.69 -13.23
CA GLY A 119 -7.86 18.12 -14.61
C GLY A 119 -6.41 18.33 -15.06
N ARG A 120 -6.21 18.34 -16.39
CA ARG A 120 -4.87 18.45 -16.98
C ARG A 120 -4.24 19.83 -16.82
N ALA A 121 -5.04 20.89 -16.83
CA ALA A 121 -4.54 22.26 -16.74
C ALA A 121 -3.84 22.58 -15.40
N ARG A 122 -4.14 21.79 -14.36
CA ARG A 122 -3.61 21.99 -13.01
C ARG A 122 -2.19 21.43 -12.84
N LEU A 123 -1.87 20.35 -13.56
CA LEU A 123 -0.61 19.63 -13.38
C LEU A 123 0.46 20.12 -14.34
N PRO A 124 1.76 19.97 -13.99
CA PRO A 124 2.85 20.42 -14.84
C PRO A 124 2.72 19.92 -16.27
N ASN A 125 2.97 20.81 -17.24
CA ASN A 125 2.96 20.50 -18.68
C ASN A 125 1.64 19.92 -19.22
N GLY A 126 0.51 20.13 -18.55
CA GLY A 126 -0.77 19.59 -19.01
C GLY A 126 -0.90 18.07 -18.86
N GLN A 127 -0.05 17.43 -18.04
CA GLN A 127 -0.06 15.99 -17.83
C GLN A 127 -1.23 15.56 -16.95
N SER A 128 -1.56 14.26 -17.00
CA SER A 128 -2.52 13.67 -16.07
C SER A 128 -1.82 13.18 -14.80
N LEU A 129 -2.53 13.16 -13.68
CA LEU A 129 -2.01 12.64 -12.42
C LEU A 129 -1.64 11.16 -12.59
N ILE A 130 -2.46 10.41 -13.34
CA ILE A 130 -2.23 9.00 -13.66
C ILE A 130 -0.88 8.82 -14.35
N ASP A 131 -0.60 9.60 -15.39
CA ASP A 131 0.65 9.48 -16.15
C ASP A 131 1.86 9.77 -15.26
N ILE A 132 1.79 10.83 -14.46
CA ILE A 132 2.87 11.18 -13.53
C ILE A 132 3.07 10.09 -12.47
N MET A 133 2.00 9.58 -11.86
CA MET A 133 2.07 8.50 -10.88
C MET A 133 2.69 7.23 -11.47
N PHE A 134 2.33 6.90 -12.71
CA PHE A 134 2.61 5.60 -13.29
C PHE A 134 3.92 5.54 -14.08
N ASN A 135 4.29 6.65 -14.72
CA ASN A 135 5.41 6.74 -15.66
C ASN A 135 6.42 7.82 -15.21
N GLY A 136 6.03 8.73 -14.32
CA GLY A 136 6.88 9.83 -13.87
C GLY A 136 6.89 10.99 -14.86
N PRO A 137 8.02 11.73 -14.98
CA PRO A 137 9.32 11.45 -14.39
C PRO A 137 9.37 11.69 -12.87
N LYS A 138 10.29 11.00 -12.17
CA LYS A 138 10.37 11.05 -10.70
C LYS A 138 10.54 12.47 -10.13
N HIS A 139 11.33 13.33 -10.78
CA HIS A 139 11.52 14.71 -10.31
C HIS A 139 10.22 15.55 -10.37
N VAL A 140 9.30 15.27 -11.30
CA VAL A 140 7.97 15.90 -11.33
C VAL A 140 7.11 15.35 -10.20
N LEU A 141 7.12 14.02 -10.01
CA LEU A 141 6.40 13.37 -8.92
C LEU A 141 6.88 13.81 -7.53
N ASP A 142 8.15 14.17 -7.39
CA ASP A 142 8.76 14.62 -6.12
C ASP A 142 8.42 16.08 -5.77
N ARG A 143 7.89 16.88 -6.71
CA ARG A 143 7.41 18.23 -6.37
C ARG A 143 6.26 18.12 -5.38
N THR A 144 6.24 18.98 -4.37
CA THR A 144 5.28 18.92 -3.26
C THR A 144 3.84 19.06 -3.75
N ASP A 145 3.59 19.96 -4.71
CA ASP A 145 2.28 20.17 -5.34
C ASP A 145 1.74 18.96 -6.09
N VAL A 146 2.61 18.03 -6.50
CA VAL A 146 2.25 16.79 -7.21
C VAL A 146 2.27 15.58 -6.28
N ALA A 147 3.29 15.45 -5.44
CA ALA A 147 3.48 14.33 -4.51
C ALA A 147 2.29 14.19 -3.56
N GLN A 148 1.80 15.32 -3.03
CA GLN A 148 0.72 15.36 -2.06
C GLN A 148 -0.59 14.72 -2.56
N PRO A 149 -1.19 15.20 -3.67
CA PRO A 149 -2.38 14.55 -4.23
C PRO A 149 -2.09 13.13 -4.71
N ALA A 150 -0.90 12.86 -5.25
CA ALA A 150 -0.53 11.52 -5.72
C ALA A 150 -0.52 10.48 -4.57
N ILE A 151 0.06 10.81 -3.41
CA ILE A 151 0.09 9.95 -2.22
C ILE A 151 -1.31 9.75 -1.65
N PHE A 152 -2.10 10.83 -1.54
CA PHE A 152 -3.48 10.78 -1.06
C PHE A 152 -4.34 9.83 -1.90
N VAL A 153 -4.33 10.02 -3.23
CA VAL A 153 -5.08 9.19 -4.18
C VAL A 153 -4.61 7.74 -4.14
N THR A 154 -3.30 7.50 -4.11
CA THR A 154 -2.75 6.14 -4.02
C THR A 154 -3.19 5.44 -2.75
N SER A 155 -3.16 6.12 -1.61
CA SER A 155 -3.53 5.54 -0.31
C SER A 155 -4.99 5.11 -0.29
N LEU A 156 -5.90 5.95 -0.79
CA LEU A 156 -7.32 5.63 -0.89
C LEU A 156 -7.60 4.55 -1.96
N ALA A 157 -6.85 4.52 -3.06
CA ALA A 157 -6.95 3.48 -4.06
C ALA A 157 -6.54 2.10 -3.51
N CYS A 158 -5.48 2.04 -2.71
CA CYS A 158 -5.10 0.82 -1.98
C CYS A 158 -6.23 0.36 -1.07
N TRP A 159 -6.83 1.28 -0.30
CA TRP A 159 -7.96 0.97 0.58
C TRP A 159 -9.16 0.41 -0.19
N ALA A 160 -9.61 1.12 -1.23
CA ALA A 160 -10.71 0.68 -2.08
C ALA A 160 -10.46 -0.68 -2.74
N GLY A 161 -9.20 -0.96 -3.12
CA GLY A 161 -8.80 -2.24 -3.66
C GLY A 161 -8.88 -3.38 -2.64
N LEU A 162 -8.48 -3.13 -1.39
CA LEU A 162 -8.59 -4.11 -0.30
C LEU A 162 -10.04 -4.39 0.06
N GLU A 163 -10.87 -3.35 0.12
CA GLU A 163 -12.32 -3.51 0.33
C GLU A 163 -12.93 -4.37 -0.75
N GLN A 164 -12.54 -4.17 -2.02
CA GLN A 164 -13.07 -4.92 -3.14
C GLN A 164 -12.70 -6.41 -3.10
N PHE A 165 -11.45 -6.75 -2.75
CA PHE A 165 -10.99 -8.13 -2.89
C PHE A 165 -11.35 -9.05 -1.72
N GLU A 166 -11.79 -8.49 -0.60
CA GLU A 166 -11.89 -9.16 0.70
C GLU A 166 -10.58 -9.87 1.08
N LEU A 167 -10.14 -9.68 2.31
CA LEU A 167 -9.06 -10.52 2.82
C LEU A 167 -9.63 -11.95 2.95
N ALA A 168 -8.85 -12.99 2.63
CA ALA A 168 -9.19 -14.43 2.59
C ALA A 168 -10.47 -14.94 3.33
N PRO A 169 -11.14 -16.02 2.86
CA PRO A 169 -12.39 -16.52 3.43
C PRO A 169 -12.39 -16.56 4.97
N GLY A 170 -13.22 -15.72 5.59
CA GLY A 170 -13.31 -15.54 7.05
C GLY A 170 -12.73 -14.22 7.59
N MET A 171 -12.06 -13.40 6.77
CA MET A 171 -11.83 -12.00 7.12
C MET A 171 -12.97 -11.15 6.57
N ARG A 172 -13.58 -10.34 7.44
CA ARG A 172 -14.58 -9.36 7.02
C ARG A 172 -13.92 -8.26 6.18
N SER A 173 -14.70 -7.38 5.58
CA SER A 173 -14.14 -6.21 4.91
C SER A 173 -13.42 -5.30 5.94
N PRO A 174 -12.27 -4.68 5.59
CA PRO A 174 -11.52 -3.78 6.48
C PRO A 174 -12.37 -2.74 7.25
N PRO A 175 -13.45 -2.15 6.68
CA PRO A 175 -14.32 -1.21 7.39
C PRO A 175 -14.99 -1.79 8.64
N SER A 176 -15.26 -3.10 8.66
CA SER A 176 -16.05 -3.72 9.74
C SER A 176 -15.28 -3.97 11.04
N TYR A 177 -13.95 -3.85 11.03
CA TYR A 177 -13.09 -3.97 12.22
C TYR A 177 -11.97 -2.90 12.27
N THR A 178 -12.09 -1.83 11.50
CA THR A 178 -11.19 -0.68 11.65
C THR A 178 -11.53 0.05 12.94
N ALA A 179 -10.64 -0.05 13.93
CA ALA A 179 -10.83 0.59 15.23
C ALA A 179 -10.35 2.04 15.24
N ALA A 180 -9.34 2.37 14.42
CA ALA A 180 -8.84 3.73 14.29
C ALA A 180 -8.09 3.94 12.97
N THR A 181 -7.99 5.20 12.59
CA THR A 181 -7.16 5.67 11.47
C THR A 181 -6.24 6.76 11.99
N ALA A 182 -4.98 6.77 11.58
CA ALA A 182 -4.05 7.85 11.88
C ALA A 182 -3.18 8.12 10.66
N GLY A 183 -2.65 9.34 10.54
CA GLY A 183 -1.82 9.72 9.42
C GLY A 183 -0.69 10.65 9.82
N LEU A 184 0.40 10.61 9.06
CA LEU A 184 1.56 11.47 9.27
C LEU A 184 1.48 12.68 8.34
N SER A 185 1.29 13.88 8.89
CA SER A 185 1.25 15.13 8.11
C SER A 185 0.21 15.07 6.99
N LEU A 186 0.61 14.96 5.72
CA LEU A 186 -0.30 14.69 4.58
C LEU A 186 -1.24 13.52 4.88
N GLY A 187 -0.71 12.43 5.44
CA GLY A 187 -1.48 11.21 5.66
C GLY A 187 -2.71 11.41 6.55
N GLU A 188 -2.75 12.47 7.36
CA GLU A 188 -3.91 12.80 8.20
C GLU A 188 -5.17 13.06 7.36
N TYR A 189 -5.03 13.69 6.18
CA TYR A 189 -6.16 13.90 5.25
C TYR A 189 -6.72 12.57 4.74
N THR A 190 -5.84 11.62 4.39
CA THR A 190 -6.25 10.26 4.04
C THR A 190 -6.98 9.60 5.20
N ALA A 191 -6.43 9.70 6.42
CA ALA A 191 -7.04 9.10 7.61
C ALA A 191 -8.43 9.68 7.90
N LEU A 192 -8.60 11.00 7.76
CA LEU A 192 -9.90 11.66 7.94
C LEU A 192 -10.94 11.21 6.91
N VAL A 193 -10.54 10.97 5.66
CA VAL A 193 -11.44 10.41 4.64
C VAL A 193 -11.81 8.97 4.98
N LEU A 194 -10.85 8.14 5.40
CA LEU A 194 -11.12 6.76 5.82
C LEU A 194 -12.02 6.70 7.07
N ALA A 195 -11.93 7.68 7.96
CA ALA A 195 -12.81 7.82 9.11
C ALA A 195 -14.20 8.37 8.76
N GLY A 196 -14.45 8.77 7.51
CA GLY A 196 -15.70 9.39 7.08
C GLY A 196 -15.89 10.83 7.57
N ALA A 197 -14.84 11.48 8.08
CA ALA A 197 -14.87 12.85 8.57
C ALA A 197 -14.75 13.89 7.45
N LEU A 198 -14.17 13.51 6.31
CA LEU A 198 -14.05 14.35 5.11
C LEU A 198 -14.51 13.59 3.86
N ASP A 199 -15.21 14.29 2.98
CA ASP A 199 -15.52 13.78 1.66
C ASP A 199 -14.27 13.73 0.78
N PHE A 200 -14.21 12.72 -0.09
CA PHE A 200 -13.05 12.47 -0.96
C PHE A 200 -12.65 13.69 -1.81
N GLU A 201 -13.59 14.34 -2.49
CA GLU A 201 -13.29 15.46 -3.39
C GLU A 201 -12.89 16.73 -2.61
N ALA A 202 -13.56 17.00 -1.49
CA ALA A 202 -13.18 18.11 -0.61
C ALA A 202 -11.78 17.90 -0.02
N ALA A 203 -11.45 16.68 0.41
CA ALA A 203 -10.11 16.35 0.89
C ALA A 203 -9.06 16.41 -0.24
N LEU A 204 -9.39 15.96 -1.45
CA LEU A 204 -8.51 16.08 -2.61
C LEU A 204 -8.20 17.56 -2.93
N GLU A 205 -9.20 18.43 -2.89
CA GLU A 205 -9.05 19.87 -3.06
C GLU A 205 -8.13 20.47 -1.97
N LEU A 206 -8.41 20.17 -0.70
CA LEU A 206 -7.61 20.64 0.43
C LEU A 206 -6.14 20.20 0.33
N VAL A 207 -5.90 18.93 0.02
CA VAL A 207 -4.55 18.38 -0.18
C VAL A 207 -3.85 19.07 -1.35
N THR A 208 -4.58 19.38 -2.41
CA THR A 208 -4.04 20.08 -3.59
C THR A 208 -3.65 21.51 -3.25
N ILE A 209 -4.53 22.28 -2.59
CA ILE A 209 -4.25 23.65 -2.13
C ILE A 209 -3.06 23.67 -1.16
N ARG A 210 -3.01 22.72 -0.24
CA ARG A 210 -1.90 22.55 0.69
C ARG A 210 -0.58 22.28 -0.04
N GLY A 211 -0.60 21.39 -1.03
CA GLY A 211 0.56 21.07 -1.86
C GLY A 211 1.10 22.30 -2.58
N ASP A 212 0.21 23.13 -3.15
CA ASP A 212 0.58 24.39 -3.81
C ASP A 212 1.21 25.40 -2.84
N ALA A 213 0.55 25.66 -1.71
CA ALA A 213 1.05 26.61 -0.73
C ALA A 213 2.42 26.18 -0.20
N MET A 214 2.61 24.87 0.04
CA MET A 214 3.90 24.34 0.49
C MET A 214 4.98 24.39 -0.59
N GLN A 215 4.63 24.13 -1.86
CA GLN A 215 5.59 24.26 -2.96
C GLN A 215 6.03 25.72 -3.14
N GLN A 216 5.08 26.67 -3.11
CA GLN A 216 5.37 28.10 -3.17
C GLN A 216 6.28 28.55 -2.01
N ALA A 217 6.00 28.07 -0.80
CA ALA A 217 6.85 28.35 0.36
C ALA A 217 8.28 27.81 0.16
N ALA A 218 8.43 26.57 -0.32
CA ALA A 218 9.72 25.94 -0.60
C ALA A 218 10.49 26.67 -1.73
N ASP A 219 9.80 27.17 -2.75
CA ASP A 219 10.41 27.95 -3.83
C ASP A 219 10.83 29.35 -3.35
N SER A 220 10.12 29.91 -2.37
CA SER A 220 10.41 31.25 -1.83
C SER A 220 11.53 31.27 -0.80
N THR A 221 11.72 30.18 -0.04
CA THR A 221 12.67 30.10 1.06
C THR A 221 13.36 28.76 1.04
N GLU A 222 14.70 28.78 0.94
CA GLU A 222 15.50 27.57 1.03
C GLU A 222 15.40 26.95 2.43
N GLY A 223 15.02 25.68 2.49
CA GLY A 223 14.82 24.96 3.75
C GLY A 223 15.01 23.46 3.56
N THR A 224 15.33 22.76 4.65
CA THR A 224 15.53 21.30 4.63
C THR A 224 14.97 20.64 5.88
N MET A 225 14.71 19.34 5.80
CA MET A 225 14.33 18.50 6.94
C MET A 225 15.42 17.47 7.20
N VAL A 226 15.76 17.27 8.48
CA VAL A 226 16.77 16.29 8.92
C VAL A 226 16.13 15.35 9.93
N ALA A 227 16.36 14.04 9.77
CA ALA A 227 16.04 13.04 10.77
C ALA A 227 17.25 12.83 11.69
N LEU A 228 17.09 13.08 12.99
CA LEU A 228 18.12 12.81 13.99
C LEU A 228 17.94 11.41 14.58
N LEU A 229 18.94 10.55 14.42
CA LEU A 229 18.97 9.20 14.97
C LEU A 229 19.89 9.16 16.19
N GLY A 230 19.42 8.58 17.30
CA GLY A 230 20.23 8.43 18.52
C GLY A 230 20.42 9.71 19.35
N ALA A 231 19.55 10.71 19.15
CA ALA A 231 19.44 11.84 20.07
C ALA A 231 18.69 11.37 21.33
N SER A 232 19.44 10.87 22.30
CA SER A 232 18.95 10.40 23.60
C SER A 232 19.89 10.87 24.70
#